data_AF-T1DVC7-F1
#
_entry.id   AF-T1DVC7-F1
#
_cell.length_a   1.000
_cell.length_b   1.000
_cell.length_c   1.000
_cell.angle_alpha   90.00
_cell.angle_beta   90.00
_cell.angle_gamma   90.00
#
_symmetry.space_group_name_H-M   'P 1'
#
loop_
_entity.id
_entity.type
_entity.pdbx_description
1 polymer ?
#
loop_
_entity_poly.entity_id
_entity_poly.type
_entity_poly.pdbx_seq_one_letter_code
_entity_poly.pdbx_strand_id
1 'polypeptide(L)'
;MLATFYPYILTLHLFCAIFFVGFLFSDVVIISAVLRRLKPEMANEVRKILGSLETKIMPPCFLLLILSGGMLLSNYVGGDHGWWQSTFQKLLLLKVGVAGCIFLLVTFSLSMFFVFKKPNPLGKYTHPLVFTLACIIVVLAKFMYVF
;
A
#
# COMPACT_ATOMS: atom_id res chain seq x y z
N MET A 1 -23.83 1.49 14.62
CA MET A 1 -23.23 0.18 14.25
C MET A 1 -21.75 0.32 13.87
N LEU A 2 -21.37 1.20 12.92
CA LEU A 2 -19.95 1.43 12.55
C LEU A 2 -19.06 1.96 13.70
N ALA A 3 -19.59 2.83 14.57
CA ALA A 3 -18.83 3.39 15.70
C ALA A 3 -18.28 2.32 16.68
N THR A 4 -19.03 1.24 16.90
CA THR A 4 -18.62 0.13 17.77
C THR A 4 -17.50 -0.71 17.14
N PHE A 5 -17.47 -0.81 15.80
CA PHE A 5 -16.46 -1.57 15.07
C PHE A 5 -15.23 -0.73 14.70
N TYR A 6 -15.30 0.60 14.82
CA TYR A 6 -14.24 1.53 14.47
C TYR A 6 -12.85 1.13 15.02
N PRO A 7 -12.65 0.86 16.33
CA PRO A 7 -11.33 0.51 16.85
C PRO A 7 -10.78 -0.80 16.27
N TYR A 8 -11.66 -1.77 16.00
CA TYR A 8 -11.28 -3.04 15.38
C TYR A 8 -10.87 -2.87 13.92
N ILE A 9 -11.63 -2.08 13.15
CA ILE A 9 -11.31 -1.76 11.75
C ILE A 9 -9.99 -0.98 11.67
N LEU A 10 -9.80 0.00 12.55
CA LEU A 10 -8.56 0.78 12.63
C LEU A 10 -7.36 -0.13 12.95
N THR A 11 -7.51 -1.03 13.92
CA THR A 11 -6.46 -1.98 14.29
C THR A 11 -6.10 -2.88 13.11
N LEU A 12 -7.11 -3.45 12.44
CA LEU A 12 -6.92 -4.27 11.24
C LEU A 12 -6.21 -3.48 10.14
N HIS A 13 -6.66 -2.25 9.86
CA HIS A 13 -6.04 -1.37 8.86
C HIS A 13 -4.55 -1.14 9.15
N LEU A 14 -4.20 -0.85 10.41
CA LEU A 14 -2.82 -0.64 10.81
C LEU A 14 -1.98 -1.91 10.68
N PHE A 15 -2.50 -3.09 11.03
CA PHE A 15 -1.80 -4.36 10.79
C PHE A 15 -1.55 -4.59 9.29
N CYS A 16 -2.57 -4.39 8.45
CA CYS A 16 -2.40 -4.47 6.99
C CYS A 16 -1.35 -3.48 6.48
N ALA A 17 -1.34 -2.25 7.01
CA ALA A 17 -0.38 -1.23 6.62
C ALA A 17 1.05 -1.65 7.01
N ILE A 18 1.24 -2.17 8.22
CA ILE A 18 2.55 -2.66 8.70
C ILE A 18 3.05 -3.79 7.80
N PHE A 19 2.22 -4.78 7.49
CA PHE A 19 2.61 -5.88 6.61
C PHE A 19 2.92 -5.41 5.19
N PHE A 20 2.09 -4.53 4.63
CA PHE A 20 2.27 -4.02 3.27
C PHE A 20 3.55 -3.18 3.16
N VAL A 21 3.76 -2.21 4.05
CA VAL A 21 4.98 -1.38 4.06
C VAL A 21 6.21 -2.21 4.43
N GLY A 22 6.10 -3.15 5.37
CA GLY A 22 7.19 -4.03 5.77
C GLY A 22 7.63 -4.98 4.66
N PHE A 23 6.68 -5.49 3.86
CA PHE A 23 6.96 -6.27 2.67
C PHE A 23 7.71 -5.42 1.63
N LEU A 24 7.21 -4.22 1.32
CA LEU A 24 7.86 -3.30 0.38
C LEU A 24 9.27 -2.88 0.83
N PHE A 25 9.44 -2.61 2.12
CA PHE A 25 10.75 -2.34 2.71
C PHE A 25 11.70 -3.54 2.52
N SER A 26 11.22 -4.75 2.81
CA SER A 26 12.00 -5.97 2.66
C SER A 26 12.42 -6.19 1.22
N ASP A 27 11.54 -5.96 0.25
CA ASP A 27 11.84 -6.10 -1.17
C ASP A 27 12.85 -5.06 -1.68
N VAL A 28 12.60 -3.78 -1.40
CA VAL A 28 13.37 -2.65 -1.92
C VAL A 28 14.74 -2.53 -1.24
N VAL A 29 14.84 -2.84 0.06
CA VAL A 29 16.06 -2.63 0.84
C VAL A 29 16.80 -3.94 1.06
N ILE A 30 16.16 -4.92 1.70
CA ILE A 30 16.84 -6.13 2.19
C ILE A 30 17.11 -7.11 1.03
N ILE A 31 16.06 -7.56 0.36
CA ILE A 31 16.12 -8.52 -0.74
C ILE A 31 16.96 -7.95 -1.88
N SER A 32 16.74 -6.69 -2.26
CA SER A 32 17.54 -6.03 -3.30
C SER A 32 19.04 -5.98 -2.95
N ALA A 33 19.40 -5.77 -1.69
CA ALA A 33 20.80 -5.82 -1.25
C ALA A 33 21.38 -7.25 -1.27
N VAL A 34 20.58 -8.25 -0.86
CA VAL A 34 20.97 -9.67 -0.91
C VAL A 34 21.20 -10.12 -2.34
N LEU A 35 20.24 -9.87 -3.25
CA LEU A 35 20.29 -10.28 -4.65
C LEU A 35 21.50 -9.70 -5.40
N ARG A 36 21.99 -8.52 -5.01
CA ARG A 36 23.21 -7.91 -5.59
C ARG A 36 24.50 -8.65 -5.22
N ARG A 37 24.49 -9.46 -4.15
CA ARG A 37 25.65 -10.24 -3.67
C ARG A 37 25.66 -11.68 -4.18
N LEU A 38 24.60 -12.13 -4.82
CA LEU A 38 24.46 -13.50 -5.34
C LEU A 38 24.92 -13.58 -6.80
N LYS A 39 25.34 -14.78 -7.23
CA LYS A 39 25.55 -15.07 -8.64
C LYS A 39 24.24 -14.87 -9.43
N PRO A 40 24.28 -14.44 -10.71
CA PRO A 40 23.08 -14.11 -11.48
C PRO A 40 22.04 -15.24 -11.54
N GLU A 41 22.49 -16.49 -11.69
CA GLU A 41 21.62 -17.68 -11.75
C GLU A 41 20.82 -17.85 -10.46
N MET A 42 21.51 -17.83 -9.31
CA MET A 42 20.89 -17.96 -7.99
C MET A 42 20.00 -16.75 -7.66
N ALA A 43 20.40 -15.54 -8.06
CA ALA A 43 19.57 -14.34 -7.89
C ALA A 43 18.24 -14.45 -8.65
N ASN A 44 18.24 -15.04 -9.86
CA ASN A 44 17.03 -15.27 -10.64
C ASN A 44 16.11 -16.32 -10.01
N GLU A 45 16.64 -17.40 -9.47
CA GLU A 45 15.84 -18.40 -8.75
C GLU A 45 15.15 -17.81 -7.51
N VAL A 46 15.90 -17.06 -6.71
CA VAL A 46 15.36 -16.38 -5.51
C VAL A 46 14.28 -15.38 -5.90
N ARG A 47 14.48 -14.58 -6.96
CA ARG A 47 13.44 -13.66 -7.48
C ARG A 47 12.16 -14.38 -7.89
N LYS A 48 12.28 -15.56 -8.51
CA LYS A 48 11.12 -16.35 -8.95
C LYS A 48 10.31 -16.86 -7.76
N ILE A 49 10.98 -17.38 -6.73
CA ILE A 49 10.34 -17.84 -5.49
C ILE A 49 9.65 -16.66 -4.79
N LEU A 50 10.36 -15.55 -4.61
CA LEU A 50 9.81 -14.35 -3.96
C LEU A 50 8.59 -13.80 -4.72
N GLY A 51 8.66 -13.69 -6.05
CA GLY A 51 7.53 -13.23 -6.86
C GLY A 51 6.30 -14.13 -6.74
N SER A 52 6.48 -15.45 -6.60
CA SER A 52 5.36 -16.38 -6.37
C SER A 52 4.70 -16.20 -5.01
N LEU A 53 5.47 -15.86 -3.97
CA LEU A 53 4.94 -15.58 -2.64
C LEU A 53 4.22 -14.23 -2.62
N GLU A 54 4.83 -13.23 -3.24
CA GLU A 54 4.31 -11.88 -3.33
C GLU A 54 2.94 -11.85 -4.01
N THR A 55 2.82 -12.47 -5.18
CA THR A 55 1.57 -12.49 -5.96
C THR A 55 0.43 -13.23 -5.25
N LYS A 56 0.74 -14.05 -4.25
CA LYS A 56 -0.26 -14.73 -3.41
C LYS A 56 -0.63 -13.93 -2.16
N ILE A 57 0.34 -13.26 -1.53
CA ILE A 57 0.15 -12.58 -0.23
C ILE A 57 -0.24 -11.11 -0.39
N MET A 58 0.34 -10.40 -1.36
CA MET A 58 0.16 -8.96 -1.54
C MET A 58 -1.27 -8.58 -1.93
N PRO A 59 -1.96 -9.23 -2.90
CA PRO A 59 -3.32 -8.83 -3.29
C PRO A 59 -4.35 -8.85 -2.16
N PRO A 60 -4.49 -9.92 -1.35
CA PRO A 60 -5.48 -9.91 -0.27
C PRO A 60 -5.12 -8.90 0.83
N CYS A 61 -3.83 -8.73 1.16
CA CYS A 61 -3.38 -7.74 2.14
C CYS A 61 -3.70 -6.30 1.67
N PHE A 62 -3.38 -6.00 0.41
CA PHE A 62 -3.66 -4.71 -0.20
C PHE A 62 -5.17 -4.42 -0.31
N LEU A 63 -5.97 -5.43 -0.68
CA LEU A 63 -7.42 -5.29 -0.75
C LEU A 63 -8.02 -4.97 0.63
N LEU A 64 -7.62 -5.70 1.67
CA LEU A 64 -8.06 -5.42 3.05
C LEU A 64 -7.64 -4.03 3.50
N LEU A 65 -6.44 -3.57 3.12
CA LEU A 65 -5.95 -2.23 3.43
C LEU A 65 -6.84 -1.14 2.81
N ILE A 66 -7.23 -1.29 1.53
CA ILE A 66 -8.07 -0.34 0.82
C ILE A 66 -9.50 -0.34 1.37
N LEU A 67 -10.09 -1.51 1.60
CA LEU A 67 -11.45 -1.63 2.14
C LEU A 67 -11.54 -1.04 3.54
N SER A 68 -10.64 -1.42 4.44
CA SER A 68 -10.59 -0.86 5.80
C SER A 68 -10.31 0.65 5.79
N GLY A 69 -9.43 1.11 4.90
CA GLY A 69 -9.14 2.55 4.73
C GLY A 69 -10.35 3.35 4.26
N GLY A 70 -11.11 2.82 3.30
CA GLY A 70 -12.34 3.43 2.81
C GLY A 70 -13.44 3.49 3.88
N MET A 71 -13.57 2.43 4.69
CA MET A 71 -14.49 2.43 5.83
C MET A 71 -14.10 3.45 6.90
N LEU A 72 -12.81 3.65 7.16
CA LEU A 72 -12.35 4.68 8.10
C LEU A 72 -12.59 6.08 7.53
N LEU A 73 -12.36 6.27 6.24
CA LEU A 73 -12.53 7.56 5.56
C LEU A 73 -13.96 8.12 5.71
N SER A 74 -14.98 7.26 5.55
CA SER A 74 -16.39 7.67 5.64
C SER A 74 -16.81 8.16 7.03
N ASN A 75 -16.00 7.96 8.07
CA ASN A 75 -16.24 8.50 9.41
C ASN A 75 -15.77 9.96 9.56
N TYR A 76 -14.98 10.48 8.60
CA TYR A 76 -14.32 11.79 8.73
C TYR A 76 -14.69 12.78 7.61
N VAL A 77 -15.13 12.28 6.46
CA VAL A 77 -15.54 13.09 5.30
C VAL A 77 -16.77 12.48 4.66
N GLY A 78 -17.65 13.35 4.15
CA GLY A 78 -18.91 12.96 3.51
C GLY A 78 -20.16 13.31 4.34
N GLY A 79 -21.29 13.44 3.64
CA GLY A 79 -22.57 13.87 4.21
C GLY A 79 -22.44 15.19 4.98
N ASP A 80 -22.91 15.19 6.23
CA ASP A 80 -22.94 16.35 7.13
C ASP A 80 -21.54 16.77 7.63
N HIS A 81 -20.51 15.93 7.49
CA HIS A 81 -19.15 16.24 7.95
C HIS A 81 -18.40 17.19 7.01
N GLY A 82 -18.90 17.40 5.79
CA GLY A 82 -18.19 18.15 4.76
C GLY A 82 -16.95 17.42 4.23
N TRP A 83 -16.19 18.11 3.38
CA TRP A 83 -15.05 17.53 2.66
C TRP A 83 -13.75 18.34 2.81
N TRP A 84 -13.85 19.66 2.97
CA TRP A 84 -12.69 20.56 2.87
C TRP A 84 -12.67 21.64 3.96
N GLN A 85 -13.33 21.39 5.09
CA GLN A 85 -13.58 22.42 6.09
C GLN A 85 -12.39 22.58 7.05
N SER A 86 -11.76 21.47 7.45
CA SER A 86 -10.65 21.49 8.42
C SER A 86 -9.29 21.11 7.81
N THR A 87 -8.19 21.52 8.45
CA THR A 87 -6.82 21.09 8.09
C THR A 87 -6.69 19.57 8.12
N PHE A 88 -7.29 18.94 9.14
CA PHE A 88 -7.41 17.48 9.23
C PHE A 88 -8.01 16.86 7.98
N GLN A 89 -9.15 17.37 7.49
CA GLN A 89 -9.82 16.84 6.29
C GLN A 89 -8.99 17.05 5.03
N LYS A 90 -8.33 18.19 4.88
CA LYS A 90 -7.44 18.47 3.73
C LYS A 90 -6.28 17.48 3.67
N LEU A 91 -5.62 17.23 4.80
CA LEU A 91 -4.53 16.27 4.90
C LEU A 91 -5.01 14.82 4.72
N LEU A 92 -6.21 14.49 5.23
CA LEU A 92 -6.84 13.19 5.02
C LEU A 92 -7.12 12.94 3.54
N LEU A 93 -7.70 13.90 2.83
CA LEU A 93 -7.98 13.76 1.41
C LEU A 93 -6.70 13.71 0.57
N LEU A 94 -5.67 14.47 0.94
CA LEU A 94 -4.35 14.35 0.32
C LEU A 94 -3.78 12.94 0.50
N LYS A 95 -3.84 12.38 1.73
CA LYS A 95 -3.45 11.01 2.03
C LYS A 95 -4.22 10.00 1.17
N VAL A 96 -5.53 10.17 1.03
CA VAL A 96 -6.38 9.32 0.19
C VAL A 96 -6.01 9.45 -1.30
N GLY A 97 -5.70 10.66 -1.78
CA GLY A 97 -5.20 10.87 -3.14
C GLY A 97 -3.92 10.09 -3.41
N VAL A 98 -2.95 10.15 -2.49
CA VAL A 98 -1.71 9.35 -2.57
C VAL A 98 -2.01 7.85 -2.54
N ALA A 99 -2.93 7.40 -1.69
CA ALA A 99 -3.38 6.00 -1.67
C ALA A 99 -4.07 5.58 -2.97
N GLY A 100 -4.81 6.47 -3.61
CA GLY A 100 -5.40 6.28 -4.94
C GLY A 100 -4.34 6.08 -6.02
N CYS A 101 -3.25 6.85 -5.99
CA CYS A 101 -2.11 6.63 -6.90
C CYS A 101 -1.48 5.24 -6.70
N ILE A 102 -1.29 4.80 -5.44
CA ILE A 102 -0.83 3.44 -5.14
C ILE A 102 -1.82 2.40 -5.69
N PHE A 103 -3.12 2.60 -5.48
CA PHE A 103 -4.16 1.70 -5.98
C PHE A 103 -4.10 1.54 -7.49
N LEU A 104 -3.96 2.62 -8.25
CA LEU A 104 -3.83 2.54 -9.71
C LEU A 104 -2.56 1.80 -10.13
N LEU A 105 -1.43 2.02 -9.46
CA LEU A 105 -0.16 1.35 -9.78
C LEU A 105 -0.19 -0.15 -9.48
N VAL A 106 -0.75 -0.52 -8.31
CA VAL A 106 -0.86 -1.92 -7.89
C VAL A 106 -1.89 -2.65 -8.74
N THR A 107 -3.06 -2.06 -9.00
CA THR A 107 -4.07 -2.69 -9.86
C THR A 107 -3.58 -2.85 -11.29
N PHE A 108 -2.91 -1.85 -11.87
CA PHE A 108 -2.27 -1.97 -13.18
C PHE A 108 -1.26 -3.13 -13.22
N SER A 109 -0.41 -3.21 -12.18
CA SER A 109 0.60 -4.28 -12.07
C SER A 109 -0.03 -5.67 -11.93
N LEU A 110 -1.08 -5.80 -11.13
CA LEU A 110 -1.83 -7.05 -10.95
C LEU A 110 -2.63 -7.43 -12.19
N SER A 111 -3.25 -6.47 -12.89
CA SER A 111 -3.94 -6.71 -14.15
C SER A 111 -2.98 -7.23 -15.22
N MET A 112 -1.77 -6.67 -15.32
CA MET A 112 -0.75 -7.18 -16.24
C MET A 112 -0.35 -8.63 -15.92
N PHE A 113 -0.26 -8.97 -14.63
CA PHE A 113 0.09 -10.32 -14.18
C PHE A 113 -1.05 -11.34 -14.33
N PHE A 114 -2.24 -11.05 -13.81
CA PHE A 114 -3.39 -11.96 -13.79
C PHE A 114 -4.15 -12.00 -15.12
N VAL A 115 -4.39 -10.85 -15.75
CA VAL A 115 -5.24 -10.75 -16.94
C VAL A 115 -4.41 -10.90 -18.21
N PHE A 116 -3.32 -10.13 -18.33
CA PHE A 116 -2.54 -10.12 -19.57
C PHE A 116 -1.42 -11.15 -19.61
N LYS A 117 -1.04 -11.77 -18.47
CA LYS A 117 0.09 -12.71 -18.34
C LYS A 117 1.38 -12.18 -19.00
N LYS A 118 1.55 -10.86 -19.05
CA LYS A 118 2.70 -10.20 -19.66
C LYS A 118 3.63 -9.68 -18.56
N PRO A 119 4.95 -9.68 -18.81
CA PRO A 119 5.88 -9.06 -17.87
C PRO A 119 5.50 -7.58 -17.71
N ASN A 120 5.35 -7.14 -16.46
CA ASN A 120 5.01 -5.76 -16.16
C ASN A 120 6.19 -4.86 -16.57
N PRO A 121 6.04 -3.95 -17.56
CA PRO A 121 7.13 -3.08 -18.01
C PRO A 121 7.64 -2.14 -16.91
N LEU A 122 6.82 -1.89 -15.88
CA LEU A 122 7.16 -1.03 -14.74
C LEU A 122 7.58 -1.81 -13.49
N GLY A 123 7.58 -3.15 -13.51
CA GLY A 123 7.76 -3.98 -12.31
C GLY A 123 9.03 -3.67 -11.51
N LYS A 124 10.11 -3.25 -12.19
CA LYS A 124 11.37 -2.84 -11.53
C LYS A 124 11.25 -1.55 -10.70
N TYR A 125 10.34 -0.65 -11.07
CA TYR A 125 10.16 0.66 -10.44
C TYR A 125 8.89 0.74 -9.58
N THR A 126 7.93 -0.16 -9.78
CA THR A 126 6.67 -0.17 -9.01
C THR A 126 6.94 -0.25 -7.52
N HIS A 127 7.77 -1.18 -7.03
CA HIS A 127 7.94 -1.36 -5.59
C HIS A 127 8.66 -0.19 -4.90
N PRO A 128 9.78 0.35 -5.43
CA PRO A 128 10.40 1.54 -4.86
C PRO A 128 9.47 2.76 -4.87
N LEU A 129 8.69 2.95 -5.94
CA LEU A 129 7.76 4.07 -6.05
C LEU A 129 6.61 3.92 -5.05
N VAL A 130 5.97 2.74 -4.98
CA VAL A 130 4.90 2.46 -4.02
C VAL A 130 5.41 2.57 -2.58
N PHE A 131 6.63 2.11 -2.29
CA PHE A 131 7.26 2.28 -0.97
C PHE A 131 7.43 3.76 -0.62
N THR A 132 7.90 4.58 -1.55
CA THR A 132 8.05 6.03 -1.36
C THR A 132 6.70 6.70 -1.08
N LEU A 133 5.67 6.37 -1.85
CA LEU A 133 4.31 6.87 -1.62
C LEU A 133 3.75 6.40 -0.28
N ALA A 134 4.04 5.16 0.14
CA ALA A 134 3.65 4.63 1.43
C ALA A 134 4.32 5.39 2.59
N CYS A 135 5.60 5.75 2.48
CA CYS A 135 6.28 6.61 3.44
C CYS A 135 5.61 7.99 3.53
N ILE A 136 5.23 8.59 2.40
CA ILE A 136 4.48 9.86 2.37
C ILE A 136 3.14 9.72 3.10
N ILE A 137 2.41 8.61 2.90
CA ILE A 137 1.15 8.32 3.61
C ILE A 137 1.36 8.25 5.13
N VAL A 138 2.43 7.61 5.60
CA VAL A 138 2.75 7.51 7.05
C VAL A 138 3.00 8.90 7.64
N VAL A 139 3.77 9.72 6.93
CA VAL A 139 4.08 11.10 7.34
C VAL A 139 2.80 11.95 7.39
N LEU A 140 1.97 11.90 6.34
CA LEU A 140 0.68 12.58 6.31
C LEU A 140 -0.24 12.13 7.45
N ALA A 141 -0.32 10.83 7.71
CA ALA A 141 -1.15 10.27 8.77
C ALA A 141 -0.76 10.81 10.15
N LYS A 142 0.54 11.07 10.40
CA LYS A 142 0.98 11.69 11.66
C LYS A 142 0.65 13.17 11.70
N PHE A 143 0.93 13.90 10.62
CA PHE A 143 0.72 15.35 10.58
C PHE A 143 -0.76 15.76 10.70
N MET A 144 -1.68 14.92 10.25
CA MET A 144 -3.12 15.13 10.43
C MET A 144 -3.53 15.39 11.89
N TYR A 145 -2.81 14.83 12.87
CA TYR A 145 -3.12 15.00 14.30
C TYR A 145 -2.28 16.08 14.99
N VAL A 146 -1.33 16.67 14.28
CA VAL A 146 -0.43 17.71 14.82
C VAL A 146 -0.93 19.11 14.47
N PHE A 147 -1.61 19.26 13.33
CA PHE A 147 -2.16 20.52 12.81
C PHE A 147 -3.69 20.48 12.75
#